data_AF-A0A7K0KNL6-F1
#
_entry.id   AF-A0A7K0KNL6-F1
#
_cell.length_a   1.000
_cell.length_b   1.000
_cell.length_c   1.000
_cell.angle_alpha   90.00
_cell.angle_beta   90.00
_cell.angle_gamma   90.00
#
_symmetry.space_group_name_H-M   'P 1'
#
loop_
_entity.id
_entity.type
_entity.pdbx_description
1 polymer ?
#
loop_
_entity_poly.entity_id
_entity_poly.type
_entity_poly.pdbx_seq_one_letter_code
_entity_poly.pdbx_strand_id
1 'polypeptide(L)'
;MSAATVVSASDRTTIHASFFSLTCGALGMLGVAVGTFISPGSSGTFGWALHAGGWILVSVAIIAHIEHLSNRLGRVAVICGILAAVGQGLADLPFAINSTWVSDTGWINYFNAMWAAASLLAAASIGLAAVRKEKQMEAHLASGRPGMYASEDYSTTVHASFLSLVTGAVGALLTGIASLMLIGGGGPATRLSWILYAIGSVLLAAAIIAHIEHLSLSLGRPAVILGSLAMILNAVSALPGVFDPAGSNTLDTTLIWLLFAGSATIAAIAIGLVAVRRRAQG
;
A
#
# COMPACT_ATOMS: atom_id res chain seq x y z
N MET A 1 27.98 -35.23 -28.46
CA MET A 1 27.06 -35.48 -27.33
C MET A 1 27.09 -34.25 -26.45
N SER A 2 26.05 -33.41 -26.54
CA SER A 2 25.94 -32.17 -25.77
C SER A 2 25.39 -32.51 -24.38
N ALA A 3 26.14 -32.19 -23.33
CA ALA A 3 25.67 -32.35 -21.96
C ALA A 3 24.57 -31.34 -21.70
N ALA A 4 23.33 -31.81 -21.58
CA ALA A 4 22.22 -31.01 -21.12
C ALA A 4 22.51 -30.61 -19.67
N THR A 5 22.87 -29.34 -19.47
CA THR A 5 22.94 -28.73 -18.15
C THR A 5 21.53 -28.76 -17.57
N VAL A 6 21.28 -29.72 -16.68
CA VAL A 6 20.07 -29.73 -15.85
C VAL A 6 20.18 -28.51 -14.95
N VAL A 7 19.56 -27.40 -15.37
CA VAL A 7 19.35 -26.23 -14.52
C VAL A 7 18.51 -26.73 -13.34
N SER A 8 19.15 -26.87 -12.18
CA SER A 8 18.49 -27.37 -10.99
C SER A 8 17.29 -26.47 -10.68
N ALA A 9 16.12 -27.06 -10.47
CA ALA A 9 14.88 -26.36 -10.11
C ALA A 9 14.90 -25.77 -8.68
N SER A 10 16.08 -25.40 -8.17
CA SER A 10 16.31 -25.03 -6.77
C SER A 10 16.47 -23.54 -6.49
N ASP A 11 16.46 -22.67 -7.51
CA ASP A 11 16.36 -21.22 -7.29
C ASP A 11 14.92 -20.82 -6.92
N ARG A 12 14.43 -21.38 -5.81
CA ARG A 12 13.27 -20.84 -5.11
C ARG A 12 13.69 -19.48 -4.58
N THR A 13 13.21 -18.42 -5.24
CA THR A 13 13.30 -17.05 -4.73
C THR A 13 12.86 -17.02 -3.26
N THR A 14 13.81 -16.74 -2.38
CA THR A 14 13.60 -16.72 -0.93
C THR A 14 12.85 -15.46 -0.55
N ILE A 15 11.79 -15.58 0.26
CA ILE A 15 11.13 -14.40 0.82
C ILE A 15 12.04 -13.81 1.90
N HIS A 16 12.60 -12.63 1.64
CA HIS A 16 13.53 -11.97 2.57
C HIS A 16 12.84 -11.35 3.78
N ALA A 17 11.55 -11.02 3.67
CA ALA A 17 10.76 -10.51 4.78
C ALA A 17 10.71 -11.52 5.93
N SER A 18 10.89 -11.03 7.17
CA SER A 18 10.78 -11.86 8.36
C SER A 18 9.31 -12.28 8.57
N PHE A 19 9.09 -13.47 9.13
CA PHE A 19 7.74 -13.91 9.47
C PHE A 19 7.04 -12.90 10.40
N PHE A 20 7.76 -12.38 11.39
CA PHE A 20 7.26 -11.32 12.29
C PHE A 20 6.78 -10.07 11.54
N SER A 21 7.59 -9.54 10.61
CA SER A 21 7.21 -8.38 9.79
C SER A 21 5.93 -8.66 9.00
N LEU A 22 5.85 -9.82 8.33
CA LEU A 22 4.65 -10.21 7.57
C LEU A 22 3.43 -10.40 8.47
N THR A 23 3.58 -10.98 9.67
CA THR A 23 2.49 -11.13 10.65
C THR A 23 2.01 -9.76 11.13
N CYS A 24 2.90 -8.84 11.48
CA CYS A 24 2.53 -7.47 11.84
C CYS A 24 1.78 -6.76 10.71
N GLY A 25 2.24 -6.92 9.45
CA GLY A 25 1.56 -6.35 8.30
C GLY A 25 0.16 -6.93 8.08
N ALA A 26 0.01 -8.25 8.19
CA ALA A 26 -1.28 -8.92 8.04
C ALA A 26 -2.26 -8.54 9.16
N LEU A 27 -1.80 -8.56 10.42
CA LEU A 27 -2.62 -8.15 11.57
C LEU A 27 -2.94 -6.65 11.54
N GLY A 28 -2.02 -5.82 11.05
CA GLY A 28 -2.26 -4.40 10.86
C GLY A 28 -3.38 -4.14 9.86
N MET A 29 -3.31 -4.73 8.67
CA MET A 29 -4.37 -4.62 7.65
C MET A 29 -5.69 -5.25 8.13
N LEU A 30 -5.64 -6.33 8.91
CA LEU A 30 -6.83 -6.91 9.54
C LEU A 30 -7.45 -5.96 10.58
N GLY A 31 -6.63 -5.28 11.38
CA GLY A 31 -7.07 -4.26 12.33
C GLY A 31 -7.77 -3.10 11.63
N VAL A 32 -7.19 -2.60 10.53
CA VAL A 32 -7.85 -1.62 9.65
C VAL A 32 -9.19 -2.16 9.17
N ALA A 33 -9.24 -3.35 8.58
CA ALA A 33 -10.48 -3.94 8.06
C ALA A 33 -11.58 -4.09 9.12
N VAL A 34 -11.26 -4.70 10.26
CA VAL A 34 -12.21 -4.92 11.36
C VAL A 34 -12.67 -3.59 11.93
N GLY A 35 -11.75 -2.64 12.14
CA GLY A 35 -12.09 -1.29 12.54
C GLY A 35 -13.04 -0.63 11.55
N THR A 36 -12.82 -0.80 10.24
CA THR A 36 -13.70 -0.23 9.21
C THR A 36 -15.09 -0.85 9.25
N PHE A 37 -15.21 -2.15 9.51
CA PHE A 37 -16.52 -2.82 9.58
C PHE A 37 -17.34 -2.37 10.78
N ILE A 38 -16.70 -2.05 11.91
CA ILE A 38 -17.40 -1.71 13.16
C ILE A 38 -17.51 -0.20 13.41
N SER A 39 -16.84 0.63 12.61
CA SER A 39 -16.90 2.10 12.71
C SER A 39 -18.12 2.79 12.05
N PRO A 40 -18.87 2.23 11.07
CA PRO A 40 -20.02 2.94 10.50
C PRO A 40 -21.13 3.05 11.54
N GLY A 41 -21.53 4.28 11.89
CA GLY A 41 -22.61 4.55 12.84
C GLY A 41 -22.21 5.17 14.19
N SER A 42 -21.20 6.05 14.20
CA SER A 42 -20.87 7.03 15.26
C SER A 42 -20.54 6.53 16.68
N SER A 43 -20.55 5.23 16.97
CA SER A 43 -20.60 4.74 18.36
C SER A 43 -19.38 3.95 18.87
N GLY A 44 -18.39 3.63 18.03
CA GLY A 44 -17.24 2.81 18.45
C GLY A 44 -15.90 3.53 18.38
N THR A 45 -15.47 4.21 19.45
CA THR A 45 -14.05 4.61 19.62
C THR A 45 -13.10 3.44 19.42
N PHE A 46 -13.55 2.22 19.76
CA PHE A 46 -12.82 0.98 19.51
C PHE A 46 -12.55 0.70 18.02
N GLY A 47 -13.49 0.98 17.12
CA GLY A 47 -13.29 0.78 15.67
C GLY A 47 -12.19 1.69 15.13
N TRP A 48 -12.20 2.96 15.53
CA TRP A 48 -11.15 3.92 15.20
C TRP A 48 -9.80 3.57 15.86
N ALA A 49 -9.82 3.02 17.08
CA ALA A 49 -8.60 2.53 17.73
C ALA A 49 -7.99 1.35 16.96
N LEU A 50 -8.80 0.45 16.40
CA LEU A 50 -8.34 -0.63 15.54
C LEU A 50 -7.77 -0.13 14.20
N HIS A 51 -8.37 0.91 13.61
CA HIS A 51 -7.82 1.60 12.44
C HIS A 51 -6.42 2.18 12.73
N ALA A 52 -6.34 3.04 13.75
CA ALA A 52 -5.11 3.70 14.13
C ALA A 52 -4.03 2.68 14.49
N GLY A 53 -4.36 1.73 15.36
CA GLY A 53 -3.47 0.64 15.77
C GLY A 53 -3.05 -0.25 14.60
N GLY A 54 -3.95 -0.50 13.65
CA GLY A 54 -3.69 -1.26 12.44
C GLY A 54 -2.59 -0.64 11.58
N TRP A 55 -2.68 0.67 11.31
CA TRP A 55 -1.66 1.40 10.58
C TRP A 55 -0.32 1.45 11.32
N ILE A 56 -0.34 1.62 12.64
CA ILE A 56 0.88 1.56 13.46
C ILE A 56 1.53 0.17 13.38
N LEU A 57 0.76 -0.92 13.37
CA LEU A 57 1.30 -2.27 13.15
C LEU A 57 1.90 -2.43 11.75
N VAL A 58 1.32 -1.81 10.71
CA VAL A 58 1.94 -1.75 9.37
C VAL A 58 3.28 -0.99 9.42
N SER A 59 3.37 0.13 10.16
CA SER A 59 4.64 0.83 10.36
C SER A 59 5.68 -0.06 11.05
N VAL A 60 5.28 -0.78 12.10
CA VAL A 60 6.14 -1.74 12.81
C VAL A 60 6.61 -2.85 11.87
N ALA A 61 5.75 -3.35 10.99
CA ALA A 61 6.11 -4.33 9.97
C ALA A 61 7.24 -3.83 9.06
N ILE A 62 7.15 -2.57 8.61
CA ILE A 62 8.19 -1.93 7.77
C ILE A 62 9.48 -1.73 8.58
N ILE A 63 9.38 -1.25 9.82
CA ILE A 63 10.53 -1.04 10.71
C ILE A 63 11.27 -2.35 11.00
N ALA A 64 10.54 -3.44 11.24
CA ALA A 64 11.12 -4.77 11.47
C ALA A 64 11.89 -5.31 10.26
N HIS A 65 11.76 -4.69 9.09
CA HIS A 65 12.47 -5.04 7.87
C HIS A 65 13.31 -3.86 7.31
N ILE A 66 13.59 -2.84 8.14
CA ILE A 66 14.18 -1.58 7.71
C ILE A 66 15.57 -1.73 7.11
N GLU A 67 16.42 -2.60 7.65
CA GLU A 67 17.81 -2.75 7.19
C GLU A 67 17.84 -3.27 5.75
N HIS A 68 17.13 -4.36 5.49
CA HIS A 68 17.01 -4.93 4.14
C HIS A 68 16.36 -3.94 3.16
N LEU A 69 15.25 -3.30 3.56
CA LEU A 69 14.58 -2.33 2.70
C LEU A 69 15.45 -1.08 2.45
N SER A 70 16.22 -0.61 3.42
CA SER A 70 17.08 0.57 3.27
C SER A 70 18.25 0.30 2.33
N ASN A 71 18.82 -0.91 2.43
CA ASN A 71 19.87 -1.36 1.52
C ASN A 71 19.35 -1.52 0.09
N ARG A 72 18.08 -1.89 -0.09
CA ARG A 72 17.49 -2.13 -1.40
C ARG A 72 16.88 -0.87 -2.04
N LEU A 73 15.97 -0.20 -1.35
CA LEU A 73 15.18 0.93 -1.86
C LEU A 73 15.81 2.30 -1.55
N GLY A 74 16.62 2.37 -0.50
CA GLY A 74 17.21 3.62 0.00
C GLY A 74 16.61 4.02 1.33
N ARG A 75 17.46 4.42 2.28
CA ARG A 75 17.03 4.78 3.64
C ARG A 75 15.95 5.87 3.66
N VAL A 76 16.09 6.89 2.80
CA VAL A 76 15.10 7.98 2.71
C VAL A 76 13.75 7.46 2.21
N ALA A 77 13.74 6.62 1.17
CA ALA A 77 12.51 6.01 0.67
C ALA A 77 11.78 5.23 1.78
N VAL A 78 12.52 4.40 2.52
CA VAL A 78 11.94 3.60 3.62
C VAL A 78 11.42 4.48 4.75
N ILE A 79 12.13 5.54 5.14
CA ILE A 79 11.66 6.50 6.14
C ILE A 79 10.36 7.15 5.68
N CYS A 80 10.26 7.59 4.43
CA CYS A 80 9.02 8.12 3.87
C CYS A 80 7.87 7.10 3.95
N GLY A 81 8.13 5.82 3.64
CA GLY A 81 7.14 4.75 3.75
C GLY A 81 6.67 4.50 5.18
N ILE A 82 7.58 4.53 6.16
CA ILE A 82 7.25 4.42 7.59
C ILE A 82 6.38 5.59 8.01
N LEU A 83 6.79 6.83 7.69
CA LEU A 83 6.06 8.04 8.03
C LEU A 83 4.69 8.11 7.35
N ALA A 84 4.55 7.55 6.14
CA ALA A 84 3.26 7.41 5.48
C ALA A 84 2.30 6.53 6.31
N ALA A 85 2.73 5.35 6.72
CA ALA A 85 1.91 4.47 7.54
C ALA A 85 1.58 5.08 8.92
N VAL A 86 2.57 5.73 9.57
CA VAL A 86 2.34 6.46 10.84
C VAL A 86 1.34 7.59 10.63
N GLY A 87 1.47 8.36 9.55
CA GLY A 87 0.58 9.46 9.21
C GLY A 87 -0.87 9.03 9.03
N GLN A 88 -1.12 7.86 8.42
CA GLN A 88 -2.48 7.30 8.35
C GLN A 88 -3.01 6.94 9.74
N GLY A 89 -2.20 6.27 10.57
CA GLY A 89 -2.61 5.95 11.94
C GLY A 89 -2.90 7.19 12.79
N LEU A 90 -2.12 8.26 12.62
CA LEU A 90 -2.36 9.55 13.29
C LEU A 90 -3.61 10.26 12.79
N ALA A 91 -3.99 10.08 11.53
CA ALA A 91 -5.22 10.65 10.99
C ALA A 91 -6.47 10.10 11.72
N ASP A 92 -6.45 8.80 12.07
CA ASP A 92 -7.55 8.11 12.75
C ASP A 92 -7.57 8.33 14.28
N LEU A 93 -6.44 8.71 14.87
CA LEU A 93 -6.25 8.76 16.32
C LEU A 93 -7.25 9.67 17.07
N PRO A 94 -7.61 10.89 16.58
CA PRO A 94 -8.60 11.72 17.26
C PRO A 94 -9.94 11.01 17.44
N PHE A 95 -10.37 10.22 16.44
CA PHE A 95 -11.64 9.50 16.49
C PHE A 95 -11.60 8.25 17.37
N ALA A 96 -10.41 7.71 17.63
CA ALA A 96 -10.18 6.68 18.64
C ALA A 96 -10.33 7.23 20.06
N ILE A 97 -10.05 8.52 20.26
CA ILE A 97 -10.26 9.22 21.55
C ILE A 97 -11.73 9.61 21.69
N ASN A 98 -12.30 10.22 20.64
CA ASN A 98 -13.69 10.62 20.63
C ASN A 98 -14.31 10.49 19.23
N SER A 99 -15.16 9.49 19.04
CA SER A 99 -15.79 9.19 17.75
C SER A 99 -16.79 10.27 17.31
N THR A 100 -17.29 11.13 18.20
CA THR A 100 -18.21 12.21 17.83
C THR A 100 -17.52 13.34 17.05
N TRP A 101 -16.19 13.39 17.07
CA TRP A 101 -15.42 14.34 16.26
C TRP A 101 -15.50 14.07 14.77
N VAL A 102 -15.98 12.90 14.33
CA VAL A 102 -16.19 12.62 12.89
C VAL A 102 -17.24 13.55 12.26
N SER A 103 -18.13 14.11 13.07
CA SER A 103 -19.13 15.12 12.65
C SER A 103 -18.61 16.56 12.74
N ASP A 104 -17.40 16.78 13.26
CA ASP A 104 -16.79 18.10 13.37
C ASP A 104 -15.94 18.40 12.13
N THR A 105 -16.27 19.47 11.43
CA THR A 105 -15.57 19.89 10.20
C THR A 105 -14.07 20.10 10.40
N GLY A 106 -13.64 20.61 11.56
CA GLY A 106 -12.24 20.81 11.88
C GLY A 106 -11.47 19.50 11.97
N TRP A 107 -12.05 18.50 12.65
CA TRP A 107 -11.44 17.17 12.78
C TRP A 107 -11.48 16.36 11.48
N ILE A 108 -12.53 16.49 10.68
CA ILE A 108 -12.57 15.89 9.33
C ILE A 108 -11.53 16.52 8.40
N ASN A 109 -11.33 17.84 8.47
CA ASN A 109 -10.27 18.50 7.70
C ASN A 109 -8.87 18.05 8.16
N TYR A 110 -8.66 17.88 9.47
CA TYR A 110 -7.43 17.31 10.02
C TYR A 110 -7.19 15.90 9.47
N PHE A 111 -8.21 15.03 9.54
CA PHE A 111 -8.15 13.67 9.00
C PHE A 111 -7.75 13.67 7.52
N ASN A 112 -8.45 14.45 6.68
CA ASN A 112 -8.17 14.54 5.25
C ASN A 112 -6.76 15.08 4.97
N ALA A 113 -6.29 16.07 5.73
CA ALA A 113 -4.94 16.61 5.60
C ALA A 113 -3.85 15.60 5.99
N MET A 114 -4.05 14.83 7.06
CA MET A 114 -3.13 13.78 7.48
C MET A 114 -3.10 12.62 6.50
N TRP A 115 -4.27 12.19 5.99
CA TRP A 115 -4.37 11.19 4.92
C TRP A 115 -3.66 11.66 3.65
N ALA A 116 -3.88 12.91 3.25
CA ALA A 116 -3.17 13.51 2.12
C ALA A 116 -1.66 13.47 2.31
N ALA A 117 -1.16 13.99 3.44
CA ALA A 117 0.27 14.00 3.75
C ALA A 117 0.87 12.59 3.74
N ALA A 118 0.16 11.62 4.31
CA ALA A 118 0.56 10.22 4.32
C ALA A 118 0.64 9.63 2.90
N SER A 119 -0.35 9.86 2.05
CA SER A 119 -0.34 9.39 0.66
C SER A 119 0.75 10.06 -0.18
N LEU A 120 1.04 11.35 0.06
CA LEU A 120 2.16 12.05 -0.58
C LEU A 120 3.52 11.49 -0.12
N LEU A 121 3.66 11.13 1.15
CA LEU A 121 4.85 10.43 1.65
C LEU A 121 5.00 9.03 1.05
N ALA A 122 3.89 8.31 0.86
CA ALA A 122 3.90 7.03 0.15
C ALA A 122 4.33 7.20 -1.31
N ALA A 123 3.83 8.24 -1.99
CA ALA A 123 4.25 8.59 -3.34
C ALA A 123 5.75 8.90 -3.41
N ALA A 124 6.26 9.71 -2.47
CA ALA A 124 7.68 10.02 -2.37
C ALA A 124 8.53 8.77 -2.09
N SER A 125 8.07 7.87 -1.21
CA SER A 125 8.73 6.58 -0.93
C SER A 125 8.90 5.75 -2.21
N ILE A 126 7.82 5.55 -2.97
CA ILE A 126 7.85 4.77 -4.21
C ILE A 126 8.66 5.48 -5.29
N GLY A 127 8.52 6.81 -5.42
CA GLY A 127 9.28 7.62 -6.38
C GLY A 127 10.78 7.59 -6.12
N LEU A 128 11.22 7.68 -4.86
CA LEU A 128 12.63 7.56 -4.49
C LEU A 128 13.18 6.15 -4.77
N ALA A 129 12.36 5.11 -4.59
CA ALA A 129 12.73 3.76 -5.02
C ALA A 129 12.88 3.66 -6.56
N ALA A 130 12.05 4.38 -7.34
CA ALA A 130 12.19 4.47 -8.79
C ALA A 130 13.49 5.16 -9.20
N VAL A 131 13.82 6.31 -8.59
CA VAL A 131 15.08 7.03 -8.82
C VAL A 131 16.28 6.14 -8.49
N ARG A 132 16.20 5.36 -7.41
CA ARG A 132 17.26 4.40 -7.08
C ARG A 132 17.38 3.29 -8.13
N LYS A 133 16.25 2.78 -8.64
CA LYS A 133 16.23 1.78 -9.72
C LYS A 133 16.89 2.31 -10.99
N GLU A 134 16.58 3.55 -11.36
CA GLU A 134 17.18 4.23 -12.51
C GLU A 134 18.70 4.33 -12.37
N LYS A 135 19.20 4.82 -11.22
CA LYS A 135 20.65 4.88 -10.95
C LYS A 135 21.33 3.52 -11.02
N GLN A 136 20.66 2.45 -10.55
CA GLN A 136 21.18 1.09 -10.67
C GLN A 136 21.28 0.65 -12.14
N MET A 137 20.28 0.99 -12.96
CA MET A 137 20.28 0.72 -14.40
C MET A 137 21.37 1.51 -15.14
N GLU A 138 21.55 2.79 -14.83
CA GLU A 138 22.60 3.63 -15.42
C GLU A 138 24.00 3.10 -15.10
N ALA A 139 24.25 2.76 -13.82
CA ALA A 139 25.52 2.18 -13.40
C ALA A 139 25.80 0.85 -14.11
N HIS A 140 24.77 0.02 -14.32
CA HIS A 140 24.87 -1.22 -15.07
C HIS A 140 25.27 -0.96 -16.53
N LEU A 141 24.58 -0.04 -17.21
CA LEU A 141 24.90 0.34 -18.59
C LEU A 141 26.32 0.92 -18.72
N ALA A 142 26.73 1.77 -17.78
CA ALA A 142 28.07 2.36 -17.75
C ALA A 142 29.18 1.32 -17.50
N SER A 143 28.87 0.23 -16.79
CA SER A 143 29.84 -0.84 -16.53
C SER A 143 30.17 -1.70 -17.75
N GLY A 144 29.38 -1.61 -18.83
CA GLY A 144 29.63 -2.30 -20.10
C GLY A 144 29.68 -3.83 -20.02
N ARG A 145 29.17 -4.43 -18.94
CA ARG A 145 29.16 -5.90 -18.73
C ARG A 145 27.87 -6.51 -19.27
N PRO A 146 27.89 -7.16 -20.45
CA PRO A 146 26.73 -7.86 -20.97
C PRO A 146 26.42 -9.09 -20.09
N GLY A 147 25.22 -9.16 -19.53
CA GLY A 147 24.67 -10.40 -18.98
C GLY A 147 24.69 -10.59 -17.46
N MET A 148 25.02 -9.58 -16.66
CA MET A 148 25.13 -9.73 -15.20
C MET A 148 23.81 -9.53 -14.41
N TYR A 149 22.64 -9.78 -15.02
CA TYR A 149 21.38 -9.82 -14.25
C TYR A 149 21.25 -11.09 -13.39
N ALA A 150 22.11 -12.10 -13.59
CA ALA A 150 22.00 -13.40 -12.93
C ALA A 150 22.74 -13.51 -11.58
N SER A 151 23.57 -12.53 -11.21
CA SER A 151 24.39 -12.59 -9.98
C SER A 151 24.33 -11.33 -9.12
N GLU A 152 23.42 -10.39 -9.40
CA GLU A 152 23.29 -9.22 -8.55
C GLU A 152 22.82 -9.63 -7.15
N ASP A 153 23.54 -9.13 -6.15
CA ASP A 153 23.27 -9.33 -4.73
C ASP A 153 21.81 -8.95 -4.42
N TYR A 154 20.95 -9.96 -4.28
CA TYR A 154 19.50 -9.84 -4.04
C TYR A 154 19.18 -8.88 -2.88
N SER A 155 20.15 -8.66 -1.99
CA SER A 155 20.05 -7.75 -0.86
C SER A 155 20.03 -6.26 -1.22
N THR A 156 20.48 -5.87 -2.42
CA THR A 156 20.68 -4.45 -2.79
C THR A 156 19.91 -3.98 -4.03
N THR A 157 19.46 -4.89 -4.90
CA THR A 157 18.79 -4.50 -6.16
C THR A 157 17.29 -4.28 -6.01
N VAL A 158 16.77 -3.17 -6.54
CA VAL A 158 15.33 -2.95 -6.65
C VAL A 158 14.77 -3.86 -7.75
N HIS A 159 14.09 -4.95 -7.37
CA HIS A 159 13.51 -5.87 -8.36
C HIS A 159 12.30 -5.32 -9.14
N ALA A 160 11.55 -4.38 -8.57
CA ALA A 160 10.43 -3.77 -9.28
C ALA A 160 10.90 -3.06 -10.55
N SER A 161 10.12 -3.16 -11.62
CA SER A 161 10.40 -2.43 -12.85
C SER A 161 10.25 -0.93 -12.61
N PHE A 162 11.07 -0.11 -13.27
CA PHE A 162 11.00 1.34 -13.16
C PHE A 162 9.58 1.86 -13.47
N LEU A 163 8.96 1.35 -14.55
CA LEU A 163 7.61 1.72 -14.93
C LEU A 163 6.57 1.35 -13.86
N SER A 164 6.68 0.18 -13.22
CA SER A 164 5.79 -0.21 -12.12
C SER A 164 5.92 0.76 -10.94
N LEU A 165 7.15 1.13 -10.57
CA LEU A 165 7.40 2.08 -9.48
C LEU A 165 6.85 3.48 -9.81
N VAL A 166 7.10 4.01 -11.02
CA VAL A 166 6.55 5.30 -11.44
C VAL A 166 5.01 5.28 -11.44
N THR A 167 4.42 4.22 -11.98
CA THR A 167 2.95 4.04 -12.00
C THR A 167 2.38 4.03 -10.58
N GLY A 168 3.02 3.29 -9.67
CA GLY A 168 2.61 3.24 -8.26
C GLY A 168 2.80 4.58 -7.54
N ALA A 169 3.89 5.30 -7.80
CA ALA A 169 4.16 6.61 -7.22
C ALA A 169 3.12 7.64 -7.68
N VAL A 170 2.78 7.66 -8.98
CA VAL A 170 1.70 8.51 -9.51
C VAL A 170 0.36 8.12 -8.90
N GLY A 171 0.06 6.83 -8.75
CA GLY A 171 -1.17 6.37 -8.11
C GLY A 171 -1.33 6.87 -6.66
N ALA A 172 -0.28 6.76 -5.86
CA ALA A 172 -0.24 7.29 -4.49
C ALA A 172 -0.33 8.82 -4.47
N LEU A 173 0.31 9.52 -5.41
CA LEU A 173 0.26 10.97 -5.55
C LEU A 173 -1.18 11.45 -5.82
N LEU A 174 -1.88 10.83 -6.78
CA LEU A 174 -3.26 11.16 -7.09
C LEU A 174 -4.19 10.92 -5.90
N THR A 175 -3.94 9.86 -5.14
CA THR A 175 -4.68 9.57 -3.89
C THR A 175 -4.45 10.68 -2.86
N GLY A 176 -3.22 11.18 -2.70
CA GLY A 176 -2.93 12.30 -1.81
C GLY A 176 -3.58 13.61 -2.25
N ILE A 177 -3.54 13.91 -3.55
CA ILE A 177 -4.21 15.09 -4.12
C ILE A 177 -5.72 15.00 -3.92
N ALA A 178 -6.31 13.82 -4.13
CA ALA A 178 -7.72 13.58 -3.86
C ALA A 178 -8.09 13.92 -2.41
N SER A 179 -7.31 13.45 -1.43
CA SER A 179 -7.55 13.77 -0.01
C SER A 179 -7.37 15.26 0.30
N LEU A 180 -6.41 15.96 -0.32
CA LEU A 180 -6.28 17.42 -0.17
C LEU A 180 -7.53 18.16 -0.65
N MET A 181 -8.12 17.70 -1.76
CA MET A 181 -9.32 18.31 -2.34
C MET A 181 -10.59 18.09 -1.49
N LEU A 182 -10.55 17.16 -0.54
CA LEU A 182 -11.63 16.96 0.43
C LEU A 182 -11.53 17.93 1.63
N ILE A 183 -10.43 18.68 1.78
CA ILE A 183 -10.30 19.71 2.81
C ILE A 183 -11.20 20.90 2.46
N GLY A 184 -12.01 21.36 3.42
CA GLY A 184 -12.86 22.54 3.27
C GLY A 184 -14.26 22.26 2.69
N GLY A 185 -14.58 21.00 2.38
CA GLY A 185 -15.93 20.48 2.18
C GLY A 185 -16.88 21.30 1.29
N GLY A 186 -16.93 21.01 -0.03
CA GLY A 186 -18.06 21.41 -0.86
C GLY A 186 -17.77 21.64 -2.36
N GLY A 187 -18.75 21.32 -3.20
CA GLY A 187 -18.78 21.69 -4.62
C GLY A 187 -18.18 20.66 -5.60
N PRO A 188 -17.95 21.02 -6.88
CA PRO A 188 -17.41 20.13 -7.92
C PRO A 188 -16.07 19.47 -7.57
N ALA A 189 -15.30 20.09 -6.66
CA ALA A 189 -14.03 19.59 -6.16
C ALA A 189 -14.17 18.21 -5.47
N THR A 190 -15.31 17.91 -4.86
CA THR A 190 -15.52 16.61 -4.21
C THR A 190 -15.75 15.49 -5.24
N ARG A 191 -16.37 15.75 -6.39
CA ARG A 191 -16.45 14.72 -7.45
C ARG A 191 -15.07 14.43 -8.04
N LEU A 192 -14.30 15.46 -8.34
CA LEU A 192 -12.97 15.30 -8.92
C LEU A 192 -12.04 14.57 -7.94
N SER A 193 -12.14 14.82 -6.62
CA SER A 193 -11.35 14.06 -5.64
C SER A 193 -11.66 12.56 -5.70
N TRP A 194 -12.93 12.15 -5.75
CA TRP A 194 -13.29 10.74 -5.88
C TRP A 194 -12.79 10.11 -7.18
N ILE A 195 -12.84 10.85 -8.30
CA ILE A 195 -12.27 10.39 -9.58
C ILE A 195 -10.76 10.17 -9.46
N LEU A 196 -10.04 11.15 -8.89
CA LEU A 196 -8.58 11.05 -8.69
C LEU A 196 -8.21 9.90 -7.75
N TYR A 197 -9.00 9.66 -6.70
CA TYR A 197 -8.81 8.53 -5.79
C TYR A 197 -9.00 7.19 -6.51
N ALA A 198 -10.06 7.06 -7.32
CA ALA A 198 -10.33 5.86 -8.10
C ALA A 198 -9.20 5.58 -9.10
N ILE A 199 -8.79 6.59 -9.87
CA ILE A 199 -7.67 6.47 -10.82
C ILE A 199 -6.39 6.13 -10.07
N GLY A 200 -6.11 6.79 -8.95
CA GLY A 200 -4.93 6.53 -8.12
C GLY A 200 -4.85 5.07 -7.66
N SER A 201 -5.96 4.54 -7.16
CA SER A 201 -6.08 3.13 -6.75
C SER A 201 -5.94 2.15 -7.92
N VAL A 202 -6.48 2.48 -9.10
CA VAL A 202 -6.28 1.68 -10.33
C VAL A 202 -4.82 1.67 -10.75
N LEU A 203 -4.11 2.81 -10.70
CA LEU A 203 -2.69 2.87 -11.02
C LEU A 203 -1.85 2.06 -10.03
N LEU A 204 -2.17 2.07 -8.74
CA LEU A 204 -1.54 1.18 -7.76
C LEU A 204 -1.77 -0.30 -8.10
N ALA A 205 -2.99 -0.68 -8.47
CA ALA A 205 -3.28 -2.03 -8.94
C ALA A 205 -2.49 -2.39 -10.20
N ALA A 206 -2.45 -1.49 -11.19
CA ALA A 206 -1.71 -1.66 -12.44
C ALA A 206 -0.20 -1.81 -12.19
N ALA A 207 0.36 -1.05 -11.24
CA ALA A 207 1.75 -1.19 -10.82
C ALA A 207 2.07 -2.59 -10.29
N ILE A 208 1.18 -3.14 -9.44
CA ILE A 208 1.31 -4.52 -8.92
C ILE A 208 1.19 -5.53 -10.06
N ILE A 209 0.20 -5.36 -10.95
CA ILE A 209 -0.07 -6.26 -12.07
C ILE A 209 1.09 -6.26 -13.08
N ALA A 210 1.67 -5.10 -13.38
CA ALA A 210 2.82 -4.95 -14.26
C ALA A 210 4.08 -5.69 -13.74
N HIS A 211 4.07 -6.08 -12.47
CA HIS A 211 5.13 -6.85 -11.84
C HIS A 211 4.66 -8.24 -11.36
N ILE A 212 3.49 -8.70 -11.82
CA ILE A 212 2.82 -9.90 -11.31
C ILE A 212 3.65 -11.17 -11.48
N GLU A 213 4.36 -11.34 -12.58
CA GLU A 213 5.13 -12.55 -12.86
C GLU A 213 6.26 -12.72 -11.84
N HIS A 214 7.07 -11.67 -11.67
CA HIS A 214 8.14 -11.65 -10.69
C HIS A 214 7.63 -11.76 -9.25
N LEU A 215 6.54 -11.05 -8.91
CA LEU A 215 5.91 -11.16 -7.59
C LEU A 215 5.30 -12.55 -7.35
N SER A 216 4.75 -13.20 -8.37
CA SER A 216 4.11 -14.52 -8.24
C SER A 216 5.14 -15.60 -7.97
N LEU A 217 6.32 -15.50 -8.58
CA LEU A 217 7.45 -16.40 -8.32
C LEU A 217 7.93 -16.25 -6.87
N SER A 218 8.10 -15.02 -6.39
CA SER A 218 8.64 -14.74 -5.05
C SER A 218 7.64 -14.87 -3.91
N LEU A 219 6.48 -14.20 -4.01
CA LEU A 219 5.47 -14.10 -2.94
C LEU A 219 4.38 -15.17 -3.05
N GLY A 220 4.05 -15.57 -4.28
CA GLY A 220 3.04 -16.59 -4.58
C GLY A 220 1.87 -15.99 -5.33
N ARG A 221 1.50 -16.63 -6.43
CA ARG A 221 0.44 -16.16 -7.32
C ARG A 221 -0.88 -15.82 -6.59
N PRO A 222 -1.37 -16.63 -5.61
CA PRO A 222 -2.59 -16.27 -4.87
C PRO A 222 -2.46 -14.97 -4.09
N ALA A 223 -1.33 -14.74 -3.41
CA ALA A 223 -1.09 -13.53 -2.64
C ALA A 223 -1.05 -12.29 -3.54
N VAL A 224 -0.40 -12.38 -4.70
CA VAL A 224 -0.32 -11.25 -5.65
C VAL A 224 -1.68 -10.93 -6.26
N ILE A 225 -2.44 -11.95 -6.67
CA ILE A 225 -3.80 -11.76 -7.21
C ILE A 225 -4.68 -11.08 -6.16
N LEU A 226 -4.67 -11.55 -4.92
CA LEU A 226 -5.45 -10.93 -3.85
C LEU A 226 -4.98 -9.49 -3.58
N GLY A 227 -3.67 -9.23 -3.57
CA GLY A 227 -3.14 -7.87 -3.43
C GLY A 227 -3.63 -6.93 -4.54
N SER A 228 -3.65 -7.38 -5.80
CA SER A 228 -4.20 -6.62 -6.92
C SER A 228 -5.71 -6.40 -6.77
N LEU A 229 -6.46 -7.43 -6.37
CA LEU A 229 -7.91 -7.35 -6.13
C LEU A 229 -8.25 -6.39 -5.00
N ALA A 230 -7.45 -6.35 -3.94
CA ALA A 230 -7.61 -5.37 -2.85
C ALA A 230 -7.52 -3.93 -3.40
N MET A 231 -6.52 -3.61 -4.23
CA MET A 231 -6.39 -2.28 -4.81
C MET A 231 -7.51 -1.94 -5.80
N ILE A 232 -7.98 -2.92 -6.57
CA ILE A 232 -9.16 -2.75 -7.44
C ILE A 232 -10.41 -2.46 -6.61
N LEU A 233 -10.63 -3.23 -5.54
CA LEU A 233 -11.77 -3.01 -4.64
C LEU A 233 -11.71 -1.65 -3.96
N ASN A 234 -10.51 -1.18 -3.62
CA ASN A 234 -10.28 0.18 -3.12
C ASN A 234 -10.60 1.26 -4.18
N ALA A 235 -10.37 0.99 -5.47
CA ALA A 235 -10.82 1.90 -6.52
C ALA A 235 -12.35 1.91 -6.64
N VAL A 236 -12.98 0.74 -6.56
CA VAL A 236 -14.44 0.58 -6.62
C VAL A 236 -15.12 1.27 -5.44
N SER A 237 -14.49 1.29 -4.26
CA SER A 237 -15.02 1.99 -3.08
C SER A 237 -15.16 3.49 -3.29
N ALA A 238 -14.47 4.11 -4.25
CA ALA A 238 -14.62 5.54 -4.56
C ALA A 238 -15.79 5.83 -5.52
N LEU A 239 -16.32 4.84 -6.23
CA LEU A 239 -17.37 5.04 -7.23
C LEU A 239 -18.64 5.69 -6.68
N PRO A 240 -19.17 5.32 -5.50
CA PRO A 240 -20.35 5.99 -4.96
C PRO A 240 -20.14 7.51 -4.81
N GLY A 241 -18.95 7.94 -4.36
CA GLY A 241 -18.59 9.36 -4.27
C GLY A 241 -18.42 10.06 -5.63
N VAL A 242 -18.10 9.33 -6.70
CA VAL A 242 -18.09 9.91 -8.05
C VAL A 242 -19.52 10.26 -8.50
N PHE A 243 -20.49 9.39 -8.23
CA PHE A 243 -21.88 9.57 -8.64
C PHE A 243 -22.64 10.53 -7.71
N ASP A 244 -22.52 10.36 -6.39
CA ASP A 244 -23.08 11.22 -5.35
C ASP A 244 -21.98 11.84 -4.47
N PRO A 245 -21.30 12.90 -4.95
CA PRO A 245 -20.20 13.55 -4.23
C PRO A 245 -20.65 14.34 -2.98
N ALA A 246 -21.96 14.55 -2.81
CA ALA A 246 -22.53 15.20 -1.63
C ALA A 246 -22.74 14.23 -0.46
N GLY A 247 -22.64 12.91 -0.70
CA GLY A 247 -22.93 11.90 0.31
C GLY A 247 -24.37 11.99 0.82
N SER A 248 -25.30 12.42 -0.05
CA SER A 248 -26.70 12.63 0.30
C SER A 248 -27.43 11.32 0.61
N ASN A 249 -26.93 10.22 0.04
CA ASN A 249 -27.43 8.88 0.27
C ASN A 249 -26.58 8.12 1.31
N THR A 250 -27.20 7.80 2.45
CA THR A 250 -26.57 7.03 3.54
C THR A 250 -26.12 5.63 3.10
N LEU A 251 -26.80 5.02 2.12
CA LEU A 251 -26.38 3.74 1.53
C LEU A 251 -25.06 3.87 0.79
N ASP A 252 -24.84 4.97 0.07
CA ASP A 252 -23.61 5.21 -0.69
C ASP A 252 -22.43 5.41 0.25
N THR A 253 -22.58 6.18 1.33
CA THR A 253 -21.54 6.30 2.36
C THR A 253 -21.22 4.97 3.03
N THR A 254 -22.24 4.17 3.37
CA THR A 254 -22.05 2.84 3.96
C THR A 254 -21.31 1.91 3.01
N LEU A 255 -21.66 1.94 1.71
CA LEU A 255 -21.03 1.13 0.68
C LEU A 255 -19.55 1.47 0.50
N ILE A 256 -19.16 2.76 0.54
CA ILE A 256 -17.76 3.19 0.49
C ILE A 256 -16.97 2.50 1.61
N TRP A 257 -17.44 2.58 2.85
CA TRP A 257 -16.77 1.99 4.00
C TRP A 257 -16.72 0.46 3.95
N LEU A 258 -17.80 -0.21 3.52
CA LEU A 258 -17.81 -1.67 3.37
C LEU A 258 -16.83 -2.16 2.31
N LEU A 259 -16.73 -1.46 1.18
CA LEU A 259 -15.78 -1.81 0.11
C LEU A 259 -14.34 -1.53 0.54
N PHE A 260 -14.10 -0.45 1.28
CA PHE A 260 -12.79 -0.18 1.89
C PHE A 260 -12.41 -1.24 2.94
N ALA A 261 -13.35 -1.66 3.80
CA ALA A 261 -13.14 -2.74 4.75
C ALA A 261 -12.81 -4.07 4.03
N GLY A 262 -13.53 -4.34 2.94
CA GLY A 262 -13.28 -5.48 2.07
C GLY A 262 -11.89 -5.44 1.43
N SER A 263 -11.43 -4.27 0.97
CA SER A 263 -10.09 -4.13 0.37
C SER A 263 -8.99 -4.42 1.40
N ALA A 264 -9.11 -3.87 2.61
CA ALA A 264 -8.19 -4.13 3.72
C ALA A 264 -8.20 -5.60 4.15
N THR A 265 -9.37 -6.25 4.15
CA THR A 265 -9.50 -7.69 4.45
C THR A 265 -8.73 -8.54 3.43
N ILE A 266 -8.93 -8.28 2.15
CA ILE A 266 -8.24 -9.00 1.07
C ILE A 266 -6.72 -8.76 1.16
N ALA A 267 -6.29 -7.53 1.45
CA ALA A 267 -4.88 -7.21 1.65
C ALA A 267 -4.28 -7.97 2.86
N ALA A 268 -5.00 -8.06 3.98
CA ALA A 268 -4.60 -8.83 5.14
C ALA A 268 -4.41 -10.32 4.81
N ILE A 269 -5.36 -10.92 4.07
CA ILE A 269 -5.26 -12.31 3.60
C ILE A 269 -4.06 -12.47 2.67
N ALA A 270 -3.86 -11.56 1.73
CA ALA A 270 -2.72 -11.59 0.81
C ALA A 270 -1.38 -11.62 1.57
N ILE A 271 -1.18 -10.72 2.54
CA ILE A 271 0.04 -10.69 3.36
C ILE A 271 0.15 -11.97 4.22
N GLY A 272 -0.96 -12.44 4.79
CA GLY A 272 -1.01 -13.68 5.56
C GLY A 272 -0.57 -14.90 4.74
N LEU A 273 -0.96 -15.00 3.47
CA LEU A 273 -0.49 -16.06 2.57
C LEU A 273 1.02 -15.99 2.32
N VAL A 274 1.58 -14.78 2.20
CA VAL A 274 3.04 -14.60 2.11
C VAL A 274 3.72 -15.06 3.39
N ALA A 275 3.15 -14.77 4.57
CA ALA A 275 3.66 -15.23 5.86
C ALA A 275 3.66 -16.76 5.98
N VAL A 276 2.57 -17.41 5.58
CA VAL A 276 2.46 -18.88 5.57
C VAL A 276 3.50 -19.48 4.63
N ARG A 277 3.65 -18.93 3.41
CA ARG A 277 4.66 -19.38 2.46
C ARG A 277 6.08 -19.19 3.00
N ARG A 278 6.37 -18.05 3.64
CA ARG A 278 7.67 -17.78 4.27
C ARG A 278 7.99 -18.81 5.34
N ARG A 279 7.01 -19.17 6.17
CA ARG A 279 7.17 -20.20 7.20
C ARG A 279 7.42 -21.58 6.62
N ALA A 280 6.82 -21.91 5.47
CA ALA A 280 7.07 -23.17 4.77
C ALA A 280 8.45 -23.24 4.07
N GLN A 281 9.17 -22.12 3.95
CA GLN A 281 10.51 -22.06 3.35
C GLN A 281 11.64 -22.17 4.39
N GLY A 282 11.35 -22.08 5.69
CA GLY A 282 12.32 -22.18 6.79
C GLY A 282 12.10 -23.45 7.59
#